data_AF-A0A099Z0S1-F1
#
_entry.id   AF-A0A099Z0S1-F1
#
_cell.length_a   1.000
_cell.length_b   1.000
_cell.length_c   1.000
_cell.angle_alpha   90.00
_cell.angle_beta   90.00
_cell.angle_gamma   90.00
#
_symmetry.space_group_name_H-M   'P 1'
#
loop_
_entity.id
_entity.type
_entity.pdbx_description
1 polymer ?
#
loop_
_entity_poly.entity_id
_entity_poly.type
_entity_poly.pdbx_seq_one_letter_code
_entity_poly.pdbx_strand_id
1 'polypeptide(L)'
;MTYFVSFLGFCFVLGALAVASNPSPQYGVMGLVIGSVVGCGWLMSLGVSFISLALFLYLGGMLVVFVYCVSLAADPYVESWGDWRVLGYGVGLV
;
A
#
# COMPACT_ATOMS: atom_id res chain seq x y z
N MET A 1 -11.19 -21.41 -5.79
CA MET A 1 -10.36 -20.46 -6.58
C MET A 1 -10.95 -19.07 -6.60
N THR A 2 -12.23 -18.90 -6.97
CA THR A 2 -12.91 -17.59 -6.97
C THR A 2 -12.83 -16.83 -5.64
N TYR A 3 -13.10 -17.48 -4.50
CA TYR A 3 -13.00 -16.83 -3.19
C TYR A 3 -11.61 -16.29 -2.85
N PHE A 4 -10.55 -16.98 -3.28
CA PHE A 4 -9.16 -16.56 -3.05
C PHE A 4 -8.82 -15.31 -3.87
N VAL A 5 -9.24 -15.28 -5.14
CA VAL A 5 -9.10 -14.13 -6.04
C VAL A 5 -9.87 -12.91 -5.49
N SER A 6 -11.10 -13.11 -5.01
CA SER A 6 -11.90 -12.06 -4.38
C SER A 6 -11.28 -11.54 -3.08
N PHE A 7 -10.71 -12.42 -2.25
CA PHE A 7 -10.01 -12.05 -1.02
C PHE A 7 -8.76 -11.20 -1.33
N LEU A 8 -7.95 -11.59 -2.31
CA LEU A 8 -6.80 -10.79 -2.76
C LEU A 8 -7.23 -9.43 -3.30
N GLY A 9 -8.31 -9.36 -4.08
CA GLY A 9 -8.89 -8.11 -4.55
C GLY A 9 -9.33 -7.20 -3.41
N PHE A 10 -9.96 -7.74 -2.36
CA PHE A 10 -10.34 -6.98 -1.17
C PHE A 10 -9.11 -6.43 -0.42
N CYS A 11 -8.09 -7.26 -0.20
CA CYS A 11 -6.83 -6.84 0.38
C CYS A 11 -6.12 -5.75 -0.44
N PHE A 12 -6.20 -5.82 -1.78
CA PHE A 12 -5.65 -4.79 -2.67
C PHE A 12 -6.36 -3.44 -2.48
N VAL A 13 -7.69 -3.46 -2.40
CA VAL A 13 -8.49 -2.25 -2.14
C VAL A 13 -8.17 -1.65 -0.78
N LEU A 14 -8.01 -2.46 0.27
CA LEU A 14 -7.59 -2.00 1.59
C LEU A 14 -6.18 -1.37 1.56
N GLY A 15 -5.24 -1.97 0.82
CA GLY A 15 -3.92 -1.38 0.60
C GLY A 15 -4.00 -0.01 -0.09
N ALA A 16 -4.84 0.11 -1.13
CA ALA A 16 -5.06 1.38 -1.82
C ALA A 16 -5.73 2.44 -0.94
N LEU A 17 -6.71 2.04 -0.11
CA LEU A 17 -7.36 2.91 0.89
C LEU A 17 -6.35 3.42 1.91
N ALA A 18 -5.44 2.55 2.39
CA ALA A 18 -4.39 2.97 3.31
C ALA A 18 -3.49 4.05 2.71
N VAL A 19 -3.14 3.93 1.42
CA VAL A 19 -2.38 4.97 0.69
C VAL A 19 -3.20 6.26 0.54
N ALA A 20 -4.48 6.15 0.17
CA ALA A 20 -5.35 7.31 -0.06
C ALA A 20 -5.71 8.08 1.23
N SER A 21 -5.69 7.41 2.38
CA SER A 21 -6.03 8.02 3.67
C SER A 21 -5.02 9.07 4.17
N ASN A 22 -3.86 9.20 3.51
CA ASN A 22 -2.84 10.23 3.74
C ASN A 22 -2.54 10.58 5.22
N PRO A 23 -2.34 9.61 6.14
CA PRO A 23 -2.03 9.91 7.54
C PRO A 23 -0.62 10.49 7.70
N SER A 24 0.38 9.91 7.03
CA SER A 24 1.75 10.43 6.91
C SER A 24 2.54 9.63 5.85
N PRO A 25 3.68 10.15 5.34
CA PRO A 25 4.45 9.50 4.28
C PRO A 25 4.93 8.07 4.63
N GLN A 26 5.23 7.81 5.91
CA GLN A 26 5.70 6.49 6.38
C GLN A 26 4.63 5.39 6.27
N TYR A 27 3.39 5.71 6.63
CA TYR A 27 2.28 4.76 6.52
C TYR A 27 1.82 4.58 5.07
N GLY A 28 1.89 5.63 4.24
CA GLY A 28 1.61 5.54 2.81
C GLY A 28 2.55 4.56 2.09
N VAL A 29 3.84 4.56 2.41
CA VAL A 29 4.82 3.59 1.88
C VAL A 29 4.42 2.16 2.25
N MET A 30 4.07 1.91 3.52
CA MET A 30 3.68 0.57 3.97
C MET A 30 2.43 0.07 3.22
N GLY A 31 1.44 0.95 3.02
CA GLY A 31 0.27 0.66 2.19
C GLY A 31 0.63 0.33 0.73
N LEU A 32 1.55 1.07 0.12
CA LEU A 32 2.03 0.84 -1.24
C LEU A 32 2.79 -0.50 -1.37
N VAL A 33 3.65 -0.83 -0.40
CA VAL A 33 4.39 -2.10 -0.39
C VAL A 33 3.42 -3.27 -0.30
N ILE A 34 2.49 -3.24 0.66
CA ILE A 34 1.47 -4.30 0.81
C ILE A 34 0.58 -4.39 -0.43
N GLY A 35 0.11 -3.25 -0.95
CA GLY A 35 -0.71 -3.18 -2.15
C GLY A 35 -0.01 -3.75 -3.39
N SER A 36 1.28 -3.47 -3.58
CA SER A 36 2.05 -4.01 -4.71
C SER A 36 2.23 -5.52 -4.64
N VAL A 37 2.52 -6.08 -3.46
CA VAL A 37 2.66 -7.53 -3.24
C VAL A 37 1.33 -8.24 -3.48
N VAL A 38 0.24 -7.72 -2.89
CA VAL A 38 -1.10 -8.30 -3.03
C VAL A 38 -1.60 -8.19 -4.48
N GLY A 39 -1.38 -7.04 -5.14
CA GLY A 39 -1.75 -6.84 -6.55
C GLY A 39 -1.00 -7.78 -7.49
N CYS A 40 0.29 -8.02 -7.25
CA CYS A 40 1.07 -9.01 -7.99
C CYS A 40 0.55 -10.44 -7.74
N GLY A 41 0.29 -10.79 -6.48
CA GLY A 41 -0.32 -12.09 -6.14
C GLY A 41 -1.69 -12.29 -6.81
N TRP A 42 -2.48 -11.22 -6.92
CA TRP A 42 -3.76 -11.25 -7.62
C TRP A 42 -3.59 -11.49 -9.13
N LEU A 43 -2.67 -10.79 -9.80
CA LEU A 43 -2.36 -11.01 -11.22
C LEU A 43 -1.80 -12.41 -11.50
N MET A 44 -0.97 -12.96 -10.60
CA MET A 44 -0.50 -14.35 -10.70
C MET A 44 -1.66 -15.34 -10.63
N SER A 45 -2.67 -15.08 -9.78
CA SER A 45 -3.85 -15.95 -9.66
C SER A 45 -4.75 -15.94 -10.90
N LEU A 46 -4.67 -14.90 -11.74
CA LEU A 46 -5.35 -14.79 -13.03
C LEU A 46 -4.57 -15.45 -14.19
N GLY A 47 -3.40 -16.03 -13.91
CA GLY A 47 -2.55 -16.69 -14.91
C GLY A 47 -1.61 -15.73 -15.66
N VAL A 48 -1.57 -14.45 -15.28
CA VAL A 48 -0.75 -13.43 -15.95
C VAL A 48 0.61 -13.24 -15.24
N SER A 49 1.33 -14.35 -15.07
CA SER A 49 2.54 -14.43 -14.23
C SER A 49 3.71 -13.58 -14.73
N PHE A 50 3.94 -13.54 -16.05
CA PHE A 50 5.03 -12.75 -16.64
C PHE A 50 4.86 -11.24 -16.41
N ILE A 51 3.65 -10.72 -16.66
CA ILE A 51 3.35 -9.30 -16.45
C ILE A 51 3.43 -8.96 -14.95
N SER A 52 2.96 -9.85 -14.08
CA SER A 52 3.08 -9.64 -12.63
C SER A 52 4.54 -9.52 -12.18
N LEU A 53 5.43 -10.37 -12.69
CA LEU A 53 6.86 -10.31 -12.36
C LEU A 53 7.52 -9.04 -12.90
N ALA A 54 7.21 -8.65 -14.13
CA ALA A 54 7.71 -7.42 -14.72
C ALA A 54 7.26 -6.18 -13.92
N LEU A 55 5.98 -6.13 -13.51
CA LEU A 55 5.45 -5.09 -12.65
C LEU A 55 6.09 -5.08 -11.27
N PHE A 56 6.29 -6.25 -10.65
CA PHE A 56 6.94 -6.34 -9.35
C PHE A 56 8.37 -5.80 -9.38
N LEU A 57 9.14 -6.10 -10.42
CA LEU A 57 10.50 -5.59 -10.59
C LEU A 57 10.51 -4.08 -10.84
N TYR A 58 9.61 -3.57 -11.69
CA TYR A 58 9.52 -2.15 -12.03
C TYR A 58 9.04 -1.30 -10.84
N LEU A 59 7.95 -1.72 -10.20
CA LEU A 59 7.41 -1.08 -8.99
C LEU A 59 8.38 -1.24 -7.81
N GLY A 60 9.05 -2.38 -7.69
CA GLY A 60 10.03 -2.65 -6.63
C GLY A 60 11.18 -1.64 -6.64
N GLY A 61 11.72 -1.30 -7.81
CA GLY A 61 12.74 -0.26 -7.93
C GLY A 61 12.26 1.12 -7.45
N MET A 62 11.03 1.49 -7.81
CA MET A 62 10.43 2.76 -7.36
C MET A 62 10.11 2.76 -5.86
N LEU A 63 9.66 1.63 -5.31
CA LEU A 63 9.36 1.49 -3.88
C LEU A 63 10.62 1.66 -3.01
N VAL A 64 11.77 1.12 -3.42
CA VAL A 64 13.02 1.29 -2.67
C VAL A 64 13.43 2.76 -2.58
N VAL A 65 13.35 3.49 -3.69
CA VAL A 65 13.65 4.94 -3.71
C VAL A 65 12.64 5.70 -2.86
N PHE A 66 11.36 5.33 -2.92
CA PHE A 66 10.31 5.96 -2.13
C PHE A 66 10.50 5.75 -0.62
N VAL A 67 10.82 4.52 -0.18
CA VAL A 67 11.17 4.20 1.22
C VAL A 67 12.37 5.03 1.69
N TYR A 68 13.38 5.17 0.82
CA TYR A 68 14.57 5.97 1.12
C TYR A 68 14.23 7.46 1.31
N CYS A 69 13.44 8.05 0.39
CA CYS A 69 12.98 9.43 0.50
C CYS A 69 12.13 9.65 1.75
N VAL A 70 11.26 8.70 2.10
CA VAL A 70 10.41 8.79 3.29
C VAL A 70 11.22 8.64 4.58
N SER A 71 12.29 7.85 4.56
CA SER A 71 13.23 7.78 5.69
C SER A 71 13.98 9.09 5.90
N LEU A 72 14.29 9.82 4.81
CA LEU A 72 14.93 11.14 4.88
C LEU A 72 13.96 12.26 5.31
N ALA A 73 12.68 12.14 4.95
CA ALA A 73 11.63 13.09 5.30
C ALA A 73 10.97 12.80 6.66
N ALA A 74 11.47 11.82 7.41
CA ALA A 74 10.89 11.41 8.68
C ALA A 74 11.20 12.44 9.78
N ASP A 75 10.20 13.24 10.14
CA ASP A 75 10.23 14.08 11.35
C ASP A 75 10.24 13.20 12.62
N PRO A 76 10.86 13.65 13.73
CA PRO A 76 10.95 12.87 14.98
C PRO A 76 9.60 12.64 15.67
N TYR A 77 8.53 13.35 15.28
CA TYR A 77 7.17 13.14 15.75
C TYR A 77 6.35 12.42 14.68
N VAL A 78 6.34 11.10 14.73
CA VAL A 78 5.54 10.28 13.83
C VAL A 78 4.08 10.30 14.31
N GLU A 79 3.20 11.07 13.64
CA GLU A 79 1.75 10.95 13.83
C GLU A 79 1.35 9.52 13.45
N SER A 80 0.92 8.75 14.45
CA SER A 80 0.62 7.33 14.27
C SER A 80 -0.78 7.13 13.68
N TRP A 81 -1.01 6.02 12.98
CA TRP A 81 -2.35 5.65 12.51
C TRP A 81 -3.38 5.50 13.65
N GLY A 82 -2.90 5.39 14.90
CA GLY A 82 -3.72 5.32 16.12
C GLY A 82 -4.08 6.68 16.73
N ASP A 83 -3.60 7.81 16.17
CA ASP A 83 -4.04 9.12 16.62
C ASP A 83 -5.50 9.37 16.24
N TRP A 84 -6.32 9.71 17.24
CA TRP A 84 -7.75 9.96 17.08
C TRP A 84 -8.06 11.03 16.03
N ARG A 85 -7.13 11.98 15.84
CA ARG A 85 -7.23 13.05 14.83
C ARG A 85 -7.10 12.51 13.41
N VAL A 86 -6.19 11.57 13.18
CA VAL A 86 -5.95 10.95 11.87
C VAL A 86 -7.09 10.01 11.49
N LEU A 87 -7.61 9.25 12.45
CA LEU A 87 -8.83 8.45 12.28
C LEU A 87 -10.06 9.32 11.97
N GLY A 88 -10.18 10.49 12.62
CA GLY A 88 -11.25 11.46 12.34
C GLY A 88 -11.21 12.01 10.91
N TYR A 89 -10.01 12.34 10.41
CA TYR A 89 -9.81 12.75 9.00
C TYR A 89 -10.16 11.64 8.01
N GLY A 90 -9.75 10.38 8.28
CA GLY A 90 -10.02 9.25 7.39
C GLY A 90 -11.50 8.85 7.31
N VAL A 91 -12.29 9.13 8.35
CA VAL A 91 -13.74 8.84 8.42
C VAL A 91 -14.58 10.03 7.94
N GLY A 92 -13.96 11.19 7.65
CA GLY A 92 -14.67 12.40 7.22
C GLY A 92 -15.47 13.07 8.34
N LEU A 93 -15.02 12.94 9.60
CA LEU A 93 -15.68 13.51 10.78
C LEU A 93 -15.14 14.90 11.20
N VAL A 94 -14.27 15.54 10.40
CA VAL A 94 -13.83 16.94 10.55
C VAL A 94 -13.70 17.59 9.18
#